data_AF-A0AAF0FBG2-F1
#
_entry.id   AF-A0AAF0FBG2-F1
#
_cell.length_a   1.000
_cell.length_b   1.000
_cell.length_c   1.000
_cell.angle_alpha   90.00
_cell.angle_beta   90.00
_cell.angle_gamma   90.00
#
_symmetry.space_group_name_H-M   'P 1'
#
loop_
_entity.id
_entity.type
_entity.pdbx_description
1 polymer ?
#
loop_
_entity_poly.entity_id
_entity_poly.type
_entity_poly.pdbx_seq_one_letter_code
_entity_poly.pdbx_strand_id
1 'polypeptide(L)'
;MRQKRAKSYKRLVHQYVQDPIHQLANVLCTTKIKPMITQCCMVALYNRQKNCAPDEKAHIDQTIALAKQWERRKCNHREPLEPSVCIEQVVGPTNQHRYMLAADNPTLRRSLRRVVPGLPLLHYKQSVLILEPMSDLTDRHIGHMEANKSAIPASERKLLEKVSQEQGSSAEAAPDQAMPVKRKKPKAPNPLSVKKPKTHKTAPQISESSSLDAAKAKESGITEAHTVQQVTRRRKKRGRGGSHAESN
;
A
#
# COMPACT_ATOMS: atom_id res chain seq x y z
N MET A 1 -27.20 34.41 33.57
CA MET A 1 -27.85 33.54 32.55
C MET A 1 -26.94 32.47 31.90
N ARG A 2 -25.63 32.69 31.65
CA ARG A 2 -24.75 31.79 30.85
C ARG A 2 -24.89 30.26 31.10
N GLN A 3 -24.95 29.82 32.37
CA GLN A 3 -24.94 28.39 32.71
C GLN A 3 -26.13 27.57 32.17
N LYS A 4 -27.34 28.14 32.06
CA LYS A 4 -28.51 27.40 31.54
C LYS A 4 -28.36 27.05 30.06
N ARG A 5 -27.80 27.94 29.23
CA ARG A 5 -27.43 27.62 27.83
C ARG A 5 -26.40 26.51 27.75
N ALA A 6 -25.35 26.54 28.59
CA ALA A 6 -24.30 25.51 28.59
C ALA A 6 -24.82 24.09 28.88
N LYS A 7 -25.82 23.92 29.76
CA LYS A 7 -26.47 22.61 29.98
C LYS A 7 -27.27 22.13 28.75
N SER A 8 -27.94 23.04 28.03
CA SER A 8 -28.65 22.68 26.80
C SER A 8 -27.70 22.25 25.68
N TYR A 9 -26.65 23.05 25.40
CA TYR A 9 -25.62 22.69 24.42
C TYR A 9 -24.90 21.38 24.76
N LYS A 10 -24.66 21.06 26.05
CA LYS A 10 -24.09 19.76 26.44
C LYS A 10 -24.96 18.55 26.06
N ARG A 11 -26.30 18.69 26.00
CA ARG A 11 -27.19 17.63 25.48
C ARG A 11 -27.28 17.62 23.95
N LEU A 12 -27.18 18.78 23.29
CA LEU A 12 -27.26 18.88 21.82
C LEU A 12 -25.99 18.44 21.09
N VAL A 13 -24.82 18.50 21.73
CA VAL A 13 -23.51 18.29 21.07
C VAL A 13 -23.02 16.83 21.11
N HIS A 14 -23.66 15.95 21.90
CA HIS A 14 -23.61 14.50 21.64
C HIS A 14 -24.60 14.15 20.53
N GLN A 15 -24.33 14.67 19.33
CA GLN A 15 -25.12 14.42 18.14
C GLN A 15 -24.81 12.98 17.68
N TYR A 16 -25.77 12.08 17.87
CA TYR A 16 -25.59 10.63 17.73
C TYR A 16 -25.02 10.25 16.35
N VAL A 17 -23.89 9.56 16.36
CA VAL A 17 -23.25 9.02 15.15
C VAL A 17 -24.10 7.89 14.59
N GLN A 18 -24.84 8.16 13.51
CA GLN A 18 -25.69 7.17 12.84
C GLN A 18 -24.83 6.13 12.11
N ASP A 19 -23.93 6.59 11.23
CA ASP A 19 -23.16 5.75 10.31
C ASP A 19 -21.64 5.84 10.54
N PRO A 20 -21.09 5.17 11.57
CA PRO A 20 -19.65 5.22 11.85
C PRO A 20 -18.81 4.62 10.71
N ILE A 21 -19.34 3.64 9.96
CA ILE A 21 -18.63 3.00 8.84
C ILE A 21 -18.43 3.99 7.68
N HIS A 22 -19.43 4.81 7.36
CA HIS A 22 -19.32 5.84 6.32
C HIS A 22 -18.32 6.94 6.72
N GLN A 23 -18.33 7.36 7.99
CA GLN A 23 -17.35 8.32 8.51
C GLN A 23 -15.92 7.76 8.48
N LEU A 24 -15.74 6.49 8.85
CA LEU A 24 -14.45 5.78 8.73
C LEU A 24 -13.97 5.72 7.27
N ALA A 25 -14.85 5.42 6.31
CA ALA A 25 -14.54 5.40 4.88
C ALA A 25 -14.05 6.76 4.36
N ASN A 26 -14.69 7.84 4.80
CA ASN A 26 -14.34 9.20 4.40
C ASN A 26 -12.99 9.64 5.02
N VAL A 27 -12.79 9.43 6.33
CA VAL A 27 -11.56 9.82 7.04
C VAL A 27 -10.33 9.01 6.61
N LEU A 28 -10.51 7.73 6.28
CA LEU A 28 -9.43 6.86 5.79
C LEU A 28 -9.32 6.84 4.25
N CYS A 29 -10.17 7.61 3.56
CA CYS A 29 -10.28 7.67 2.09
C CYS A 29 -10.29 6.28 1.40
N THR A 30 -10.90 5.28 2.04
CA THR A 30 -10.75 3.86 1.70
C THR A 30 -12.10 3.17 1.61
N THR A 31 -12.37 2.51 0.48
CA THR A 31 -13.65 1.85 0.19
C THR A 31 -13.86 0.49 0.87
N LYS A 32 -12.79 -0.09 1.44
CA LYS A 32 -12.81 -1.41 2.10
C LYS A 32 -12.26 -1.32 3.51
N ILE A 33 -13.14 -1.20 4.50
CA ILE A 33 -12.79 -1.13 5.92
C ILE A 33 -13.39 -2.32 6.65
N LYS A 34 -12.61 -2.92 7.54
CA LYS A 34 -13.01 -4.06 8.35
C LYS A 34 -13.11 -3.62 9.83
N PRO A 35 -14.26 -3.10 10.29
CA PRO A 35 -14.42 -2.76 11.70
C PRO A 35 -14.34 -4.03 12.55
N MET A 36 -13.59 -3.97 13.65
CA MET A 36 -13.39 -5.09 14.57
C MET A 36 -13.65 -4.67 16.01
N ILE A 37 -14.18 -5.59 16.83
CA ILE A 37 -14.35 -5.38 18.27
C ILE A 37 -13.88 -6.60 19.07
N THR A 38 -13.25 -6.37 20.23
CA THR A 38 -12.77 -7.45 21.11
C THR A 38 -13.92 -8.03 21.95
N GLN A 39 -13.76 -9.28 22.39
CA GLN A 39 -14.75 -9.92 23.27
C GLN A 39 -14.90 -9.17 24.62
N CYS A 40 -13.83 -8.63 25.21
CA CYS A 40 -13.92 -7.85 26.45
C CYS A 40 -14.69 -6.53 26.26
N CYS A 41 -14.50 -5.83 25.14
CA CYS A 41 -15.32 -4.64 24.81
C CYS A 41 -16.81 -4.98 24.69
N MET A 42 -17.16 -6.12 24.06
CA MET A 42 -18.55 -6.59 24.00
C MET A 42 -19.13 -6.88 25.40
N VAL A 43 -18.37 -7.52 26.28
CA VAL A 43 -18.80 -7.79 27.66
C VAL A 43 -18.98 -6.49 28.46
N ALA A 44 -18.09 -5.52 28.29
CA ALA A 44 -18.23 -4.19 28.90
C ALA A 44 -19.52 -3.47 28.43
N LEU A 45 -19.89 -3.59 27.16
CA LEU A 45 -21.17 -3.07 26.65
C LEU A 45 -22.38 -3.76 27.30
N TYR A 46 -22.39 -5.10 27.40
CA TYR A 46 -23.48 -5.82 28.09
C TYR A 46 -23.56 -5.51 29.58
N ASN A 47 -22.42 -5.28 30.26
CA ASN A 47 -22.40 -4.86 31.65
C ASN A 47 -22.92 -3.42 31.81
N ARG A 48 -22.60 -2.51 30.88
CA ARG A 48 -23.19 -1.15 30.86
C ARG A 48 -24.70 -1.20 30.61
N GLN A 49 -25.17 -2.06 29.70
CA GLN A 49 -26.60 -2.26 29.39
C GLN A 49 -27.42 -2.65 30.64
N LYS A 50 -26.86 -3.52 31.50
CA LYS A 50 -27.50 -3.93 32.76
C LYS A 50 -27.52 -2.83 33.83
N ASN A 51 -26.50 -1.97 33.84
CA ASN A 51 -26.24 -1.01 34.92
C ASN A 51 -26.60 0.44 34.56
N CYS A 52 -27.28 0.68 33.45
CA CYS A 52 -27.61 2.02 32.94
C CYS A 52 -29.00 2.53 33.37
N ALA A 53 -29.17 3.85 33.35
CA ALA A 53 -30.48 4.50 33.47
C ALA A 53 -31.36 4.18 32.24
N PRO A 54 -32.71 4.14 32.37
CA PRO A 54 -33.61 3.79 31.28
C PRO A 54 -33.41 4.67 30.03
N ASP A 55 -33.16 5.98 30.22
CA ASP A 55 -32.91 6.95 29.16
C ASP A 55 -31.68 6.59 28.28
N GLU A 56 -30.61 6.04 28.88
CA GLU A 56 -29.40 5.64 28.15
C GLU A 56 -29.54 4.25 27.50
N LYS A 57 -30.46 3.42 28.02
CA LYS A 57 -30.57 2.01 27.62
C LYS A 57 -30.84 1.83 26.12
N ALA A 58 -31.76 2.61 25.56
CA ALA A 58 -32.09 2.52 24.13
C ALA A 58 -30.88 2.79 23.22
N HIS A 59 -30.02 3.75 23.59
CA HIS A 59 -28.78 4.04 22.88
C HIS A 59 -27.73 2.93 23.04
N ILE A 60 -27.62 2.33 24.24
CA ILE A 60 -26.72 1.20 24.48
C ILE A 60 -27.19 -0.05 23.70
N ASP A 61 -28.50 -0.29 23.62
CA ASP A 61 -29.10 -1.36 22.84
C ASP A 61 -28.81 -1.20 21.33
N GLN A 62 -28.93 0.03 20.79
CA GLN A 62 -28.51 0.38 19.42
C GLN A 62 -26.99 0.18 19.22
N THR A 63 -26.17 0.64 20.17
CA THR A 63 -24.70 0.46 20.13
C THR A 63 -24.33 -1.03 20.09
N ILE A 64 -25.03 -1.87 20.87
CA ILE A 64 -24.86 -3.32 20.90
C ILE A 64 -25.33 -3.97 19.58
N ALA A 65 -26.37 -3.45 18.93
CA ALA A 65 -26.82 -3.93 17.62
C ALA A 65 -25.76 -3.66 16.54
N LEU A 66 -25.21 -2.43 16.48
CA LEU A 66 -24.11 -2.09 15.58
C LEU A 66 -22.85 -2.92 15.87
N ALA A 67 -22.45 -3.05 17.13
CA ALA A 67 -21.27 -3.82 17.53
C ALA A 67 -21.38 -5.34 17.26
N LYS A 68 -22.59 -5.88 17.08
CA LYS A 68 -22.81 -7.26 16.60
C LYS A 68 -22.57 -7.43 15.09
N GLN A 69 -22.59 -6.36 14.30
CA GLN A 69 -22.33 -6.39 12.85
C GLN A 69 -20.83 -6.42 12.51
N TRP A 70 -19.97 -6.00 13.44
CA TRP A 70 -18.52 -5.91 13.26
C TRP A 70 -17.81 -7.24 13.53
N GLU A 71 -16.62 -7.45 12.94
CA GLU A 71 -15.91 -8.72 13.15
C GLU A 71 -15.39 -8.84 14.58
N ARG A 72 -15.66 -9.97 15.22
CA ARG A 72 -15.26 -10.21 16.60
C ARG A 72 -13.83 -10.71 16.69
N ARG A 73 -12.91 -9.85 17.14
CA ARG A 73 -11.55 -10.25 17.52
C ARG A 73 -11.60 -11.06 18.81
N LYS A 74 -11.28 -12.35 18.73
CA LYS A 74 -10.98 -13.18 19.91
C LYS A 74 -9.74 -12.60 20.61
N CYS A 75 -9.83 -12.41 21.92
CA CYS A 75 -8.74 -12.01 22.80
C CYS A 75 -8.53 -13.11 23.85
N ASN A 76 -7.29 -13.38 24.23
CA ASN A 76 -6.91 -14.58 24.98
C ASN A 76 -7.05 -14.38 26.49
N HIS A 77 -8.17 -13.79 26.92
CA HIS A 77 -8.46 -13.46 28.32
C HIS A 77 -9.44 -14.47 28.91
N ARG A 78 -9.06 -15.10 30.03
CA ARG A 78 -9.93 -16.04 30.76
C ARG A 78 -11.13 -15.34 31.38
N GLU A 79 -10.91 -14.12 31.89
CA GLU A 79 -11.91 -13.25 32.48
C GLU A 79 -11.97 -11.93 31.69
N PRO A 80 -13.15 -11.28 31.60
CA PRO A 80 -13.32 -10.07 30.80
C PRO A 80 -12.62 -8.87 31.47
N LEU A 81 -11.39 -8.58 31.03
CA LEU A 81 -10.63 -7.42 31.46
C LEU A 81 -11.30 -6.10 31.04
N GLU A 82 -10.89 -5.02 31.71
CA GLU A 82 -11.26 -3.65 31.34
C GLU A 82 -10.87 -3.36 29.86
N PRO A 83 -11.74 -2.68 29.07
CA PRO A 83 -11.52 -2.46 27.64
C PRO A 83 -10.17 -1.86 27.24
N SER A 84 -9.64 -0.87 27.97
CA SER A 84 -8.37 -0.23 27.64
C SER A 84 -7.19 -1.19 27.81
N VAL A 85 -7.12 -1.91 28.94
CA VAL A 85 -6.10 -2.96 29.17
C VAL A 85 -6.20 -4.08 28.14
N CYS A 86 -7.42 -4.49 27.77
CA CYS A 86 -7.64 -5.48 26.72
C CYS A 86 -7.07 -5.01 25.36
N ILE A 87 -7.25 -3.74 25.00
CA ILE A 87 -6.78 -3.19 23.72
C ILE A 87 -5.26 -3.09 23.71
N GLU A 88 -4.64 -2.62 24.80
CA GLU A 88 -3.17 -2.54 24.90
C GLU A 88 -2.50 -3.90 24.70
N GLN A 89 -3.04 -4.95 25.31
CA GLN A 89 -2.53 -6.32 25.15
C GLN A 89 -2.80 -6.93 23.76
N VAL A 90 -3.86 -6.50 23.06
CA VAL A 90 -4.19 -6.99 21.70
C VAL A 90 -3.38 -6.30 20.60
N VAL A 91 -2.98 -5.04 20.80
CA VAL A 91 -2.07 -4.31 19.89
C VAL A 91 -0.61 -4.72 20.11
N GLY A 92 -0.20 -4.86 21.39
CA GLY A 92 1.18 -5.17 21.76
C GLY A 92 2.17 -4.03 21.45
N PRO A 93 3.47 -4.20 21.76
CA PRO A 93 4.47 -3.13 21.65
C PRO A 93 4.82 -2.73 20.21
N THR A 94 4.55 -3.58 19.22
CA THR A 94 5.02 -3.41 17.82
C THR A 94 3.92 -3.51 16.76
N ASN A 95 2.64 -3.45 17.16
CA ASN A 95 1.47 -3.48 16.26
C ASN A 95 1.56 -4.53 15.13
N GLN A 96 1.92 -5.78 15.46
CA GLN A 96 2.26 -6.82 14.48
C GLN A 96 1.16 -7.08 13.44
N HIS A 97 -0.10 -6.89 13.81
CA HIS A 97 -1.26 -7.06 12.95
C HIS A 97 -1.67 -5.79 12.16
N ARG A 98 -0.94 -4.68 12.34
CA ARG A 98 -1.17 -3.37 11.69
C ARG A 98 -2.59 -2.85 11.91
N TYR A 99 -3.03 -2.86 13.16
CA TYR A 99 -4.30 -2.26 13.56
C TYR A 99 -4.27 -0.74 13.44
N MET A 100 -5.46 -0.16 13.27
CA MET A 100 -5.75 1.25 13.54
C MET A 100 -6.75 1.28 14.71
N LEU A 101 -6.53 2.14 15.70
CA LEU A 101 -7.36 2.18 16.89
C LEU A 101 -8.30 3.39 16.87
N ALA A 102 -9.60 3.13 16.81
CA ALA A 102 -10.63 4.13 17.12
C ALA A 102 -10.99 4.05 18.62
N ALA A 103 -10.65 5.08 19.39
CA ALA A 103 -10.93 5.11 20.83
C ALA A 103 -11.03 6.54 21.39
N ASP A 104 -12.17 6.90 21.97
CA ASP A 104 -12.36 8.26 22.51
C ASP A 104 -11.59 8.51 23.81
N ASN A 105 -11.31 7.45 24.59
CA ASN A 105 -10.57 7.53 25.86
C ASN A 105 -9.18 8.18 25.65
N PRO A 106 -8.94 9.39 26.18
CA PRO A 106 -7.69 10.11 25.96
C PRO A 106 -6.51 9.48 26.70
N THR A 107 -6.74 8.73 27.78
CA THR A 107 -5.67 8.04 28.53
C THR A 107 -5.09 6.90 27.70
N LEU A 108 -5.96 6.03 27.17
CA LEU A 108 -5.59 4.92 26.28
C LEU A 108 -4.89 5.39 25.00
N ARG A 109 -5.35 6.50 24.41
CA ARG A 109 -4.66 7.11 23.27
C ARG A 109 -3.26 7.60 23.66
N ARG A 110 -3.11 8.26 24.82
CA ARG A 110 -1.81 8.78 25.29
C ARG A 110 -0.82 7.69 25.69
N SER A 111 -1.27 6.58 26.28
CA SER A 111 -0.40 5.43 26.59
C SER A 111 0.11 4.80 25.29
N LEU A 112 -0.79 4.38 24.40
CA LEU A 112 -0.41 3.71 23.15
C LEU A 112 0.42 4.60 22.22
N ARG A 113 0.10 5.90 22.10
CA ARG A 113 0.91 6.88 21.33
C ARG A 113 2.36 7.00 21.82
N ARG A 114 2.63 6.64 23.09
CA ARG A 114 3.94 6.68 23.76
C ARG A 114 4.64 5.30 23.88
N VAL A 115 3.98 4.22 23.46
CA VAL A 115 4.52 2.85 23.59
C VAL A 115 4.66 2.17 22.22
N VAL A 116 3.73 2.41 21.29
CA VAL A 116 3.61 1.66 20.05
C VAL A 116 3.93 2.55 18.83
N PRO A 117 5.04 2.32 18.12
CA PRO A 117 5.27 2.97 16.82
C PRO A 117 4.36 2.35 15.75
N GLY A 118 3.92 3.16 14.79
CA GLY A 118 3.11 2.66 13.66
C GLY A 118 1.68 2.27 14.04
N LEU A 119 1.08 2.94 15.02
CA LEU A 119 -0.34 2.80 15.38
C LEU A 119 -1.12 4.08 15.06
N PRO A 120 -1.91 4.12 13.96
CA PRO A 120 -2.82 5.22 13.69
C PRO A 120 -3.96 5.27 14.72
N LEU A 121 -4.23 6.46 15.27
CA LEU A 121 -5.26 6.70 16.28
C LEU A 121 -6.39 7.55 15.71
N LEU A 122 -7.63 7.12 15.91
CA LEU A 122 -8.84 7.85 15.55
C LEU A 122 -9.68 8.10 16.82
N HIS A 123 -10.39 9.23 16.85
CA HIS A 123 -11.33 9.56 17.92
C HIS A 123 -12.45 10.47 17.45
N TYR A 124 -13.56 10.46 18.18
CA TYR A 124 -14.62 11.43 18.00
C TYR A 124 -14.33 12.73 18.75
N LYS A 125 -14.61 13.85 18.08
CA LYS A 125 -14.69 15.17 18.66
C LYS A 125 -16.03 15.78 18.26
N GLN A 126 -16.99 15.76 19.19
CA GLN A 126 -18.38 16.12 18.92
C GLN A 126 -18.97 15.16 17.88
N SER A 127 -19.40 15.64 16.71
CA SER A 127 -19.96 14.83 15.62
C SER A 127 -18.94 14.40 14.56
N VAL A 128 -17.67 14.83 14.66
CA VAL A 128 -16.62 14.60 13.66
C VAL A 128 -15.63 13.53 14.13
N LEU A 129 -15.36 12.55 13.27
CA LEU A 129 -14.27 11.59 13.43
C LEU A 129 -12.95 12.21 12.98
N ILE A 130 -11.91 12.16 13.83
CA ILE A 130 -10.60 12.76 13.57
C ILE A 130 -9.51 11.69 13.67
N LEU A 131 -8.74 11.54 12.58
CA LEU A 131 -7.45 10.84 12.58
C LEU A 131 -6.41 11.76 13.24
N GLU A 132 -5.70 11.26 14.26
CA GLU A 132 -4.60 12.00 14.89
C GLU A 132 -3.37 12.06 13.95
N PRO A 133 -2.55 13.12 14.02
CA PRO A 133 -1.24 13.13 13.39
C PRO A 133 -0.35 12.02 13.96
N MET A 134 0.62 11.54 13.17
CA MET A 134 1.54 10.46 13.57
C MET A 134 2.26 10.78 14.88
N SER A 135 2.70 9.74 15.60
CA SER A 135 3.40 9.90 16.88
C SER A 135 4.88 10.15 16.67
N ASP A 136 5.48 10.95 17.55
CA ASP A 136 6.90 11.29 17.56
C ASP A 136 7.80 10.04 17.56
N LEU A 137 7.31 8.93 18.13
CA LEU A 137 7.97 7.63 18.12
C LEU A 137 7.82 6.90 16.78
N THR A 138 6.67 7.04 16.11
CA THR A 138 6.47 6.55 14.74
C THR A 138 7.41 7.29 13.78
N ASP A 139 7.50 8.61 13.88
CA ASP A 139 8.34 9.44 13.02
C ASP A 139 9.83 9.11 13.21
N ARG A 140 10.30 8.98 14.46
CA ARG A 140 11.66 8.51 14.78
C ARG A 140 11.93 7.09 14.28
N HIS A 141 10.93 6.19 14.36
CA HIS A 141 11.07 4.82 13.87
C HIS A 141 11.11 4.76 12.33
N ILE A 142 10.34 5.61 11.63
CA ILE A 142 10.42 5.80 10.19
C ILE A 142 11.81 6.30 9.80
N GLY A 143 12.30 7.39 10.39
CA GLY A 143 13.63 7.94 10.11
C GLY A 143 14.76 6.93 10.37
N HIS A 144 14.65 6.12 11.42
CA HIS A 144 15.58 5.02 11.69
C HIS A 144 15.50 3.90 10.63
N MET A 145 14.30 3.51 10.18
CA MET A 145 14.13 2.56 9.08
C MET A 145 14.65 3.10 7.74
N GLU A 146 14.51 4.39 7.48
CA GLU A 146 14.97 5.04 6.25
C GLU A 146 16.49 5.17 6.25
N ALA A 147 17.11 5.63 7.35
CA ALA A 147 18.55 5.65 7.52
C ALA A 147 19.17 4.24 7.35
N ASN A 148 18.53 3.19 7.87
CA ASN A 148 18.98 1.81 7.72
C ASN A 148 18.75 1.21 6.32
N LYS A 149 17.88 1.80 5.48
CA LYS A 149 17.69 1.40 4.06
C LYS A 149 18.63 2.16 3.12
N SER A 150 18.89 3.44 3.39
CA SER A 150 19.86 4.25 2.64
C SER A 150 21.31 3.98 3.07
N ALA A 151 21.53 3.30 4.19
CA ALA A 151 22.81 2.80 4.61
C ALA A 151 23.37 1.76 3.62
N ILE A 152 24.62 1.96 3.19
CA ILE A 152 25.43 0.92 2.52
C ILE A 152 25.36 -0.36 3.37
N PRO A 153 25.02 -1.54 2.79
CA PRO A 153 24.85 -2.77 3.55
C PRO A 153 26.16 -3.22 4.19
N ALA A 154 26.07 -3.92 5.33
CA ALA A 154 27.24 -4.30 6.13
C ALA A 154 28.24 -5.23 5.42
N SER A 155 27.82 -5.90 4.33
CA SER A 155 28.68 -6.63 3.41
C SER A 155 29.59 -5.70 2.59
N GLU A 156 29.00 -4.66 1.99
CA GLU A 156 29.71 -3.68 1.16
C GLU A 156 30.58 -2.75 2.00
N ARG A 157 30.12 -2.33 3.19
CA ARG A 157 30.96 -1.55 4.14
C ARG A 157 32.28 -2.27 4.44
N LYS A 158 32.21 -3.56 4.81
CA LYS A 158 33.38 -4.41 5.07
C LYS A 158 34.28 -4.66 3.85
N LEU A 159 33.77 -4.41 2.64
CA LEU A 159 34.53 -4.55 1.40
C LEU A 159 35.22 -3.22 1.05
N LEU A 160 34.53 -2.09 1.23
CA LEU A 160 35.09 -0.74 1.15
C LEU A 160 36.19 -0.52 2.20
N GLU A 161 35.95 -0.88 3.46
CA GLU A 161 36.92 -0.78 4.57
C GLU A 161 38.23 -1.50 4.25
N LYS A 162 38.16 -2.70 3.65
CA LYS A 162 39.35 -3.45 3.20
C LYS A 162 40.09 -2.78 2.06
N VAL A 163 39.37 -2.34 1.02
CA VAL A 163 39.98 -1.63 -0.12
C VAL A 163 40.63 -0.32 0.33
N SER A 164 40.04 0.39 1.30
CA SER A 164 40.65 1.58 1.91
C SER A 164 41.88 1.26 2.76
N GLN A 165 41.93 0.14 3.48
CA GLN A 165 43.13 -0.30 4.21
C GLN A 165 44.25 -0.74 3.25
N GLU A 166 43.93 -1.48 2.18
CA GLU A 166 44.89 -1.90 1.15
C GLU A 166 45.48 -0.70 0.39
N GLN A 167 44.71 0.36 0.15
CA GLN A 167 45.20 1.61 -0.47
C GLN A 167 45.93 2.54 0.52
N GLY A 168 45.52 2.53 1.79
CA GLY A 168 46.14 3.35 2.85
C GLY A 168 47.58 2.96 3.22
N SER A 169 48.04 1.76 2.86
CA SER A 169 49.38 1.26 3.24
C SER A 169 50.54 1.81 2.39
N SER A 170 50.31 2.80 1.51
CA SER A 170 51.27 3.24 0.48
C SER A 170 51.53 4.75 0.43
N ALA A 171 51.23 5.48 1.51
CA ALA A 171 51.03 6.93 1.45
C ALA A 171 51.82 7.79 2.47
N GLU A 172 52.92 7.29 3.07
CA GLU A 172 53.69 8.12 4.02
C GLU A 172 55.20 7.79 4.11
N ALA A 173 55.96 8.12 3.05
CA ALA A 173 57.43 8.29 3.11
C ALA A 173 58.03 9.05 1.89
N ALA A 174 58.29 10.36 2.07
CA ALA A 174 59.26 11.19 1.30
C ALA A 174 59.10 11.34 -0.25
N PRO A 175 59.70 12.39 -0.86
CA PRO A 175 59.64 12.62 -2.31
C PRO A 175 60.79 11.97 -3.09
N ASP A 176 60.71 12.11 -4.42
CA ASP A 176 61.73 11.86 -5.45
C ASP A 176 62.05 10.39 -5.85
N GLN A 177 61.28 9.90 -6.84
CA GLN A 177 61.88 9.41 -8.10
C GLN A 177 60.83 9.20 -9.20
N ALA A 178 61.09 9.74 -10.39
CA ALA A 178 60.18 9.65 -11.54
C ALA A 178 60.30 8.29 -12.27
N MET A 179 59.58 7.27 -11.83
CA MET A 179 59.48 6.00 -12.57
C MET A 179 58.64 6.15 -13.86
N PRO A 180 59.09 5.60 -15.01
CA PRO A 180 58.43 5.81 -16.30
C PRO A 180 57.11 5.02 -16.40
N VAL A 181 55.99 5.74 -16.43
CA VAL A 181 54.66 5.16 -16.65
C VAL A 181 54.61 4.46 -18.02
N LYS A 182 54.63 3.12 -18.02
CA LYS A 182 54.38 2.29 -19.21
C LYS A 182 52.95 2.51 -19.70
N ARG A 183 52.76 3.54 -20.53
CA ARG A 183 51.49 3.87 -21.20
C ARG A 183 50.94 2.63 -21.90
N LYS A 184 49.86 2.06 -21.35
CA LYS A 184 49.12 0.96 -21.97
C LYS A 184 48.61 1.47 -23.33
N LYS A 185 49.09 0.88 -24.43
CA LYS A 185 48.65 1.22 -25.79
C LYS A 185 47.11 1.13 -25.85
N PRO A 186 46.41 2.07 -26.52
CA PRO A 186 44.96 1.98 -26.64
C PRO A 186 44.59 0.63 -27.27
N LYS A 187 43.59 -0.04 -26.70
CA LYS A 187 43.05 -1.28 -27.27
C LYS A 187 42.51 -0.95 -28.67
N ALA A 188 42.76 -1.82 -29.64
CA ALA A 188 42.19 -1.67 -30.98
C ALA A 188 40.65 -1.55 -30.89
N PRO A 189 40.00 -0.75 -31.76
CA PRO A 189 38.54 -0.58 -31.72
C PRO A 189 37.85 -1.94 -31.84
N ASN A 190 36.75 -2.11 -31.09
CA ASN A 190 35.95 -3.33 -31.09
C ASN A 190 35.65 -3.76 -32.55
N PRO A 191 35.94 -5.01 -32.97
CA PRO A 191 35.81 -5.44 -34.36
C PRO A 191 34.38 -5.34 -34.93
N LEU A 192 33.36 -5.22 -34.08
CA LEU A 192 31.98 -4.92 -34.52
C LEU A 192 31.76 -3.46 -34.96
N SER A 193 32.68 -2.55 -34.64
CA SER A 193 32.54 -1.10 -34.88
C SER A 193 33.12 -0.62 -36.22
N VAL A 194 33.77 -1.50 -36.99
CA VAL A 194 34.30 -1.15 -38.32
C VAL A 194 33.24 -1.44 -39.37
N LYS A 195 32.60 -0.38 -39.90
CA LYS A 195 31.69 -0.52 -41.05
C LYS A 195 32.48 -1.04 -42.25
N LYS A 196 32.08 -2.21 -42.78
CA LYS A 196 32.71 -2.84 -43.96
C LYS A 196 32.70 -1.84 -45.13
N PRO A 197 33.84 -1.57 -45.79
CA PRO A 197 33.88 -0.63 -46.91
C PRO A 197 33.06 -1.18 -48.09
N LYS A 198 32.11 -0.38 -48.60
CA LYS A 198 31.38 -0.71 -49.82
C LYS A 198 32.22 -0.31 -51.03
N THR A 199 32.67 -1.28 -51.81
CA THR A 199 33.23 -1.03 -53.15
C THR A 199 32.14 -0.51 -54.08
N HIS A 200 32.23 0.76 -54.49
CA HIS A 200 31.39 1.29 -55.56
C HIS A 200 31.84 0.71 -56.91
N LYS A 201 30.86 0.33 -57.75
CA LYS A 201 31.01 0.22 -59.20
C LYS A 201 29.88 1.01 -59.86
N THR A 202 30.19 1.65 -60.99
CA THR A 202 29.37 2.69 -61.63
C THR A 202 28.31 2.08 -62.57
N ALA A 203 27.14 2.72 -62.67
CA ALA A 203 26.08 2.37 -63.64
C ALA A 203 26.39 2.93 -65.06
N PRO A 204 25.79 2.36 -66.12
CA PRO A 204 24.51 2.85 -66.70
C PRO A 204 23.44 1.72 -66.81
N GLN A 205 22.25 1.84 -67.45
CA GLN A 205 21.18 2.88 -67.57
C GLN A 205 20.01 2.28 -68.40
N ILE A 206 18.85 2.98 -68.50
CA ILE A 206 17.81 2.89 -69.58
C ILE A 206 16.99 1.57 -69.65
N SER A 207 15.66 1.52 -69.88
CA SER A 207 14.57 2.52 -69.87
C SER A 207 13.18 1.85 -69.96
N GLU A 208 12.14 2.48 -69.41
CA GLU A 208 10.72 2.56 -69.89
C GLU A 208 9.86 1.29 -70.12
N SER A 209 8.53 1.30 -69.93
CA SER A 209 7.59 2.34 -69.40
C SER A 209 6.56 1.73 -68.39
N SER A 210 5.21 1.73 -68.43
CA SER A 210 4.18 2.16 -69.42
C SER A 210 2.91 2.76 -68.75
N SER A 211 1.71 2.17 -68.94
CA SER A 211 0.38 2.82 -68.84
C SER A 211 -0.76 1.74 -68.81
N LEU A 212 -2.07 1.98 -68.55
CA LEU A 212 -2.99 3.14 -68.66
C LEU A 212 -4.13 3.10 -67.58
N ASP A 213 -4.74 4.26 -67.27
CA ASP A 213 -6.19 4.61 -67.15
C ASP A 213 -7.23 3.75 -66.35
N ALA A 214 -8.34 4.28 -65.77
CA ALA A 214 -8.79 5.66 -65.45
C ALA A 214 -10.07 5.68 -64.53
N ALA A 215 -10.60 6.89 -64.25
CA ALA A 215 -12.02 7.22 -63.97
C ALA A 215 -12.67 7.06 -62.54
N LYS A 216 -12.33 7.98 -61.62
CA LYS A 216 -13.21 9.08 -61.09
C LYS A 216 -14.67 8.82 -60.58
N ALA A 217 -14.92 9.22 -59.31
CA ALA A 217 -16.11 9.92 -58.74
C ALA A 217 -17.03 9.25 -57.67
N LYS A 218 -17.45 10.06 -56.68
CA LYS A 218 -18.62 9.94 -55.74
C LYS A 218 -18.61 8.78 -54.71
N GLU A 219 -19.21 8.91 -53.52
CA GLU A 219 -19.50 10.08 -52.64
C GLU A 219 -19.66 9.60 -51.16
N SER A 220 -20.01 10.52 -50.27
CA SER A 220 -20.28 10.42 -48.81
C SER A 220 -21.06 9.19 -48.26
N GLY A 221 -20.81 8.81 -47.00
CA GLY A 221 -21.66 7.84 -46.27
C GLY A 221 -21.08 7.21 -44.99
N ILE A 222 -21.24 7.87 -43.84
CA ILE A 222 -20.82 7.45 -42.48
C ILE A 222 -21.48 6.13 -42.02
N THR A 223 -20.74 5.22 -41.36
CA THR A 223 -21.16 4.56 -40.09
C THR A 223 -20.04 3.72 -39.45
N GLU A 224 -20.10 3.56 -38.12
CA GLU A 224 -19.17 2.77 -37.30
C GLU A 224 -19.71 1.35 -37.05
N ALA A 225 -18.86 0.31 -37.11
CA ALA A 225 -19.08 -0.96 -36.38
C ALA A 225 -17.82 -1.85 -36.29
N HIS A 226 -17.29 -1.96 -35.08
CA HIS A 226 -16.93 -3.22 -34.41
C HIS A 226 -16.66 -4.51 -35.24
N THR A 227 -15.44 -5.06 -35.11
CA THR A 227 -15.13 -6.41 -34.57
C THR A 227 -13.96 -7.14 -35.26
N VAL A 228 -13.09 -7.70 -34.43
CA VAL A 228 -11.96 -8.59 -34.78
C VAL A 228 -12.43 -9.87 -35.50
N GLN A 229 -11.77 -10.23 -36.61
CA GLN A 229 -11.75 -11.62 -37.08
C GLN A 229 -10.33 -12.11 -37.41
N GLN A 230 -9.95 -13.25 -36.82
CA GLN A 230 -8.81 -14.06 -37.26
C GLN A 230 -9.25 -14.92 -38.46
N VAL A 231 -8.43 -15.01 -39.52
CA VAL A 231 -8.71 -15.92 -40.64
C VAL A 231 -7.94 -17.22 -40.50
N THR A 232 -8.72 -18.28 -40.29
CA THR A 232 -8.37 -19.71 -40.18
C THR A 232 -7.43 -20.26 -41.27
N ARG A 233 -6.78 -21.41 -40.99
CA ARG A 233 -6.59 -22.49 -42.00
C ARG A 233 -6.96 -23.88 -41.44
N ARG A 234 -7.49 -24.75 -42.31
CA ARG A 234 -8.19 -26.04 -42.05
C ARG A 234 -7.35 -27.31 -42.37
N ARG A 235 -7.96 -28.50 -42.12
CA ARG A 235 -7.68 -29.92 -42.58
C ARG A 235 -6.88 -30.78 -41.56
N LYS A 236 -7.04 -32.11 -41.36
CA LYS A 236 -7.86 -33.19 -42.02
C LYS A 236 -8.27 -34.39 -41.09
N LYS A 237 -9.28 -34.23 -40.22
CA LYS A 237 -10.44 -35.16 -39.89
C LYS A 237 -10.27 -36.71 -39.75
N ARG A 238 -11.09 -37.29 -38.83
CA ARG A 238 -11.49 -38.71 -38.56
C ARG A 238 -10.69 -39.38 -37.43
N GLY A 239 -11.29 -40.13 -36.49
CA GLY A 239 -12.70 -40.45 -36.16
C GLY A 239 -12.73 -41.36 -34.91
N ARG A 240 -13.82 -41.99 -34.42
CA ARG A 240 -15.29 -41.80 -34.49
C ARG A 240 -15.92 -42.85 -33.54
N GLY A 241 -16.85 -42.46 -32.65
CA GLY A 241 -17.55 -43.38 -31.73
C GLY A 241 -16.86 -43.52 -30.36
N GLY A 242 -17.57 -43.86 -29.28
CA GLY A 242 -19.01 -44.11 -29.13
C GLY A 242 -19.46 -43.95 -27.67
N SER A 243 -20.76 -43.74 -27.44
CA SER A 243 -21.37 -43.44 -26.14
C SER A 243 -22.06 -44.65 -25.51
N HIS A 244 -21.98 -44.79 -24.18
CA HIS A 244 -22.95 -45.36 -23.20
C HIS A 244 -22.18 -45.68 -21.89
N ALA A 245 -22.76 -45.89 -20.71
CA ALA A 245 -23.89 -45.24 -20.02
C ALA A 245 -24.00 -45.82 -18.58
N GLU A 246 -24.35 -44.97 -17.61
CA GLU A 246 -25.05 -45.27 -16.33
C GLU A 246 -24.49 -46.27 -15.28
N SER A 247 -25.02 -46.08 -14.05
CA SER A 247 -25.01 -46.96 -12.86
C SER A 247 -23.70 -47.54 -12.33
N ASN A 248 -23.22 -46.98 -11.21
CA ASN A 248 -23.54 -47.54 -9.88
C ASN A 248 -23.50 -46.43 -8.81
#